data_AF-A0A165WGD8-F1
#
_entry.id   AF-A0A165WGD8-F1
#
_cell.length_a   1.000
_cell.length_b   1.000
_cell.length_c   1.000
_cell.angle_alpha   90.00
_cell.angle_beta   90.00
_cell.angle_gamma   90.00
#
_symmetry.space_group_name_H-M   'P 1'
#
loop_
_entity.id
_entity.type
_entity.pdbx_description
1 polymer ?
#
loop_
_entity_poly.entity_id
_entity_poly.type
_entity_poly.pdbx_seq_one_letter_code
_entity_poly.pdbx_strand_id
1 'polypeptide(L)'
;MKTFIEHVLGHSPNRQKLGVFGKVAAYYGCVEAQGRGSLHCHMMVWIKGGMDPNAIRQRINELHDEEFCRRLITYLDDCIINEVPPKPPDVDEHLNPRGHPCQRFGDSCPVEEPARQLDMHDLVKECQTHRHEKTCYKYWKGPPEPKKCRFDLDPDNVRVSSEIDDNGNILLRAVDGMINNYNKTTLECVRCNMDVKFIASGPDAKAIMYYITDYVTKSPLSAHASYVALESAVKRLKDKEGTKSTNASNEETVGSSDSAAASLVQRCAFSMLSNQEMSAQQVASELLDLEDHFT
;
A
#
# COMPACT_ATOMS: atom_id res chain seq x y z
N MET A 1 1.71 -5.13 -11.88
CA MET A 1 2.25 -3.83 -11.42
C MET A 1 2.76 -2.96 -12.58
N LYS A 2 3.58 -3.48 -13.51
CA LYS A 2 4.04 -2.73 -14.71
C LYS A 2 2.93 -1.95 -15.44
N THR A 3 1.82 -2.61 -15.74
CA THR A 3 0.64 -1.98 -16.39
C THR A 3 0.09 -0.80 -15.58
N PHE A 4 0.09 -0.90 -14.24
CA PHE A 4 -0.33 0.21 -13.37
C PHE A 4 0.65 1.38 -13.46
N ILE A 5 1.95 1.12 -13.39
CA ILE A 5 2.99 2.15 -13.52
C ILE A 5 2.92 2.84 -14.89
N GLU A 6 2.77 2.06 -15.96
CA GLU A 6 2.74 2.59 -17.33
C GLU A 6 1.46 3.39 -17.62
N HIS A 7 0.29 2.84 -17.28
CA HIS A 7 -0.99 3.39 -17.73
C HIS A 7 -1.67 4.29 -16.70
N VAL A 8 -1.54 4.00 -15.40
CA VAL A 8 -2.17 4.80 -14.32
C VAL A 8 -1.21 5.87 -13.84
N LEU A 9 0.05 5.53 -13.58
CA LEU A 9 1.07 6.51 -13.20
C LEU A 9 1.68 7.24 -14.40
N GLY A 10 1.43 6.77 -15.62
CA GLY A 10 1.90 7.43 -16.85
C GLY A 10 3.41 7.38 -17.05
N HIS A 11 4.10 6.41 -16.43
CA HIS A 11 5.55 6.30 -16.47
C HIS A 11 5.99 5.06 -17.26
N SER A 12 6.58 5.28 -18.44
CA SER A 12 7.17 4.22 -19.27
C SER A 12 8.52 4.69 -19.82
N PRO A 13 9.51 3.79 -19.99
CA PRO A 13 10.84 4.14 -20.52
C PRO A 13 10.78 4.92 -21.83
N ASN A 14 9.79 4.62 -22.66
CA ASN A 14 9.64 5.19 -24.00
C ASN A 14 8.59 6.32 -24.08
N ARG A 15 7.89 6.61 -22.98
CA ARG A 15 6.77 7.56 -22.98
C ARG A 15 6.46 8.07 -21.58
N GLN A 16 6.76 9.34 -21.32
CA GLN A 16 6.25 10.04 -20.14
C GLN A 16 4.94 10.72 -20.47
N LYS A 17 3.84 10.23 -19.88
CA LYS A 17 2.52 10.87 -19.92
C LYS A 17 2.21 11.50 -18.55
N LEU A 18 1.13 12.26 -18.50
CA LEU A 18 0.56 12.70 -17.22
C LEU A 18 -0.14 11.49 -16.59
N GLY A 19 0.26 11.11 -15.37
CA GLY A 19 -0.43 10.10 -14.58
C GLY A 19 -1.56 10.70 -13.75
N VAL A 20 -2.28 9.86 -13.01
CA VAL A 20 -3.43 10.26 -12.18
C VAL A 20 -3.11 11.30 -11.10
N PHE A 21 -1.87 11.36 -10.63
CA PHE A 21 -1.38 12.35 -9.65
C PHE A 21 -0.38 13.33 -10.28
N GLY A 22 -0.35 13.43 -11.61
CA GLY A 22 0.59 14.26 -12.33
C GLY A 22 1.79 13.49 -12.90
N LYS A 23 2.85 14.21 -13.25
CA LYS A 23 4.01 13.66 -13.96
C LYS A 23 4.95 12.97 -12.98
N VAL A 24 5.15 11.66 -13.14
CA VAL A 24 6.09 10.90 -12.28
C VAL A 24 7.54 11.14 -12.69
N ALA A 25 8.38 11.48 -11.70
CA ALA A 25 9.82 11.63 -11.84
C ALA A 25 10.57 10.32 -11.57
N ALA A 26 10.16 9.60 -10.52
CA ALA A 26 10.74 8.33 -10.11
C ALA A 26 9.71 7.51 -9.32
N TYR A 27 9.93 6.21 -9.18
CA TYR A 27 9.18 5.35 -8.28
C TYR A 27 10.10 4.27 -7.71
N TYR A 28 9.68 3.68 -6.60
CA TYR A 28 10.29 2.49 -6.03
C TYR A 28 9.18 1.62 -5.48
N GLY A 29 9.12 0.34 -5.86
CA GLY A 29 8.11 -0.60 -5.40
C GLY A 29 8.73 -1.94 -5.00
N CYS A 30 8.21 -2.54 -3.93
CA CYS A 30 8.58 -3.87 -3.47
C CYS A 30 7.31 -4.69 -3.23
N VAL A 31 7.27 -5.91 -3.75
CA VAL A 31 6.21 -6.89 -3.53
C VAL A 31 6.62 -7.76 -2.36
N GLU A 32 5.79 -7.78 -1.32
CA GLU A 32 5.96 -8.71 -0.21
C GLU A 32 4.73 -9.61 -0.09
N ALA A 33 4.90 -10.78 0.51
CA ALA A 33 3.77 -11.58 0.94
C ALA A 33 3.62 -11.48 2.45
N GLN A 34 2.41 -11.18 2.89
CA GLN A 34 2.08 -11.31 4.30
C GLN A 34 1.94 -12.80 4.66
N GLY A 35 2.16 -13.14 5.93
CA GLY A 35 1.93 -14.50 6.47
C GLY A 35 0.49 -15.01 6.38
N ARG A 36 -0.37 -14.35 5.61
CA ARG A 36 -1.73 -14.76 5.22
C ARG A 36 -1.86 -15.10 3.73
N GLY A 37 -0.75 -15.05 2.98
CA GLY A 37 -0.64 -15.51 1.59
C GLY A 37 -1.04 -14.52 0.49
N SER A 38 -1.57 -13.34 0.82
CA SER A 38 -1.78 -12.29 -0.19
C SER A 38 -0.47 -11.59 -0.53
N LEU A 39 -0.22 -11.40 -1.83
CA LEU A 39 0.81 -10.48 -2.32
C LEU A 39 0.29 -9.05 -2.22
N HIS A 40 1.15 -8.14 -1.80
CA HIS A 40 0.87 -6.71 -1.82
C HIS A 40 2.15 -5.94 -2.10
N CYS A 41 2.00 -4.78 -2.70
CA CYS A 41 3.12 -3.94 -3.10
C CYS A 41 3.14 -2.68 -2.25
N HIS A 42 4.27 -2.42 -1.61
CA HIS A 42 4.58 -1.12 -1.02
C HIS A 42 5.33 -0.30 -2.05
N MET A 43 4.84 0.91 -2.34
CA MET A 43 5.40 1.74 -3.39
C MET A 43 5.52 3.19 -2.94
N MET A 44 6.64 3.81 -3.31
CA MET A 44 6.86 5.25 -3.25
C MET A 44 6.90 5.79 -4.67
N VAL A 45 6.22 6.91 -4.92
CA VAL A 45 6.17 7.56 -6.22
C VAL A 45 6.49 9.04 -6.02
N TRP A 46 7.50 9.53 -6.76
CA TRP A 46 7.89 10.93 -6.74
C TRP A 46 7.24 11.66 -7.90
N ILE A 47 6.39 12.63 -7.58
CA ILE A 47 5.76 13.50 -8.58
C ILE A 47 6.69 14.67 -8.88
N LYS A 48 6.94 14.92 -10.17
CA LYS A 48 7.75 16.03 -10.66
C LYS A 48 7.08 17.35 -10.27
N GLY A 49 7.84 18.21 -9.59
CA GLY A 49 7.32 19.48 -9.07
C GLY A 49 6.60 19.36 -7.74
N GLY A 50 6.60 18.18 -7.10
CA GLY A 50 6.18 18.02 -5.72
C GLY A 50 7.05 18.88 -4.81
N MET A 51 6.41 19.78 -4.06
CA MET A 51 7.10 20.68 -3.14
C MET A 51 7.21 20.08 -1.74
N ASP A 52 8.23 20.53 -1.00
CA ASP A 52 8.35 20.22 0.43
C ASP A 52 7.14 20.79 1.21
N PRO A 53 6.57 20.04 2.18
CA PRO A 53 5.45 20.53 2.99
C PRO A 53 5.70 21.88 3.69
N ASN A 54 6.93 22.17 4.12
CA ASN A 54 7.24 23.47 4.73
C ASN A 54 7.27 24.58 3.67
N ALA A 55 7.74 24.28 2.46
CA ALA A 55 7.68 25.24 1.34
C ALA A 55 6.23 25.53 0.91
N ILE A 56 5.35 24.51 0.94
CA ILE A 56 3.90 24.71 0.74
C ILE A 56 3.36 25.65 1.82
N ARG A 57 3.64 25.37 3.10
CA ARG A 57 3.20 26.22 4.22
C ARG A 57 3.72 27.65 4.13
N GLN A 58 4.98 27.84 3.75
CA GLN A 58 5.57 29.17 3.54
C GLN A 58 4.82 29.93 2.43
N ARG A 59 4.53 29.28 1.30
CA ARG A 59 3.78 29.91 0.20
C ARG A 59 2.37 30.33 0.61
N ILE A 60 1.72 29.54 1.46
CA ILE A 60 0.38 29.81 1.98
C ILE A 60 0.42 30.94 3.03
N ASN A 61 1.23 30.79 4.08
CA ASN A 61 1.15 31.63 5.28
C ASN A 61 2.04 32.87 5.24
N GLU A 62 3.23 32.79 4.62
CA GLU A 62 4.19 33.91 4.62
C GLU A 62 4.06 34.75 3.35
N LEU A 63 3.90 34.08 2.20
CA LEU A 63 3.84 34.75 0.90
C LEU A 63 2.42 35.08 0.45
N HIS A 64 1.40 34.52 1.11
CA HIS A 64 -0.02 34.67 0.75
C HIS A 64 -0.27 34.51 -0.76
N ASP A 65 0.34 33.48 -1.37
CA ASP A 65 0.26 33.23 -2.82
C ASP A 65 -1.12 32.66 -3.19
N GLU A 66 -2.09 33.54 -3.44
CA GLU A 66 -3.48 33.18 -3.75
C GLU A 66 -3.60 32.31 -5.02
N GLU A 67 -2.80 32.59 -6.05
CA GLU A 67 -2.83 31.82 -7.29
C GLU A 67 -2.39 30.38 -7.04
N PHE A 68 -1.32 30.21 -6.24
CA PHE A 68 -0.86 28.90 -5.82
C PHE A 68 -1.92 28.15 -5.00
N CYS A 69 -2.51 28.80 -4.00
CA CYS A 69 -3.56 28.22 -3.16
C CYS A 69 -4.73 27.71 -4.01
N ARG A 70 -5.22 28.54 -4.94
CA ARG A 70 -6.30 28.17 -5.87
C ARG A 70 -5.91 26.97 -6.74
N ARG A 71 -4.70 26.96 -7.30
CA ARG A 71 -4.21 25.85 -8.14
C ARG A 71 -4.02 24.56 -7.35
N LEU A 72 -3.55 24.65 -6.11
CA LEU A 72 -3.38 23.51 -5.21
C LEU A 72 -4.73 22.89 -4.85
N ILE A 73 -5.71 23.69 -4.45
CA ILE A 73 -7.08 23.22 -4.19
C ILE A 73 -7.66 22.54 -5.43
N THR A 74 -7.56 23.19 -6.61
CA THR A 74 -8.05 22.63 -7.87
C THR A 74 -7.44 21.26 -8.17
N TYR A 75 -6.13 21.12 -7.95
CA TYR A 75 -5.42 19.86 -8.14
C TYR A 75 -5.88 18.77 -7.15
N LEU A 76 -6.06 19.13 -5.87
CA LEU A 76 -6.49 18.18 -4.83
C LEU A 76 -7.93 17.71 -5.06
N ASP A 77 -8.83 18.61 -5.44
CA ASP A 77 -10.24 18.27 -5.74
C ASP A 77 -10.38 17.39 -6.98
N ASP A 78 -9.48 17.51 -7.96
CA ASP A 78 -9.42 16.61 -9.12
C ASP A 78 -8.89 15.21 -8.75
N CYS A 79 -7.95 15.15 -7.80
CA CYS A 79 -7.31 13.91 -7.39
C CYS A 79 -8.11 13.11 -6.35
N ILE A 80 -8.83 13.80 -5.46
CA ILE A 80 -9.42 13.24 -4.24
C ILE A 80 -10.93 13.48 -4.24
N ILE A 81 -11.68 12.40 -4.37
CA ILE A 81 -13.14 12.40 -4.39
C ILE A 81 -13.66 11.69 -3.15
N ASN A 82 -14.76 12.21 -2.61
CA ASN A 82 -15.40 11.73 -1.39
C ASN A 82 -16.93 11.70 -1.56
N GLU A 83 -17.40 11.17 -2.67
CA GLU A 83 -18.85 11.10 -2.95
C GLU A 83 -19.19 9.85 -3.75
N VAL A 84 -20.42 9.36 -3.58
CA VAL A 84 -21.01 8.34 -4.45
C VAL A 84 -21.51 9.03 -5.72
N PRO A 85 -20.95 8.72 -6.91
CA PRO A 85 -21.43 9.31 -8.15
C PRO A 85 -22.90 8.98 -8.39
N PRO A 86 -23.70 9.88 -8.96
CA PRO A 86 -25.13 9.65 -9.11
C PRO A 86 -25.40 8.44 -10.02
N LYS A 87 -26.42 7.64 -9.65
CA LYS A 87 -26.89 6.54 -10.48
C LYS A 87 -27.52 7.10 -11.78
N PRO A 88 -27.13 6.60 -12.96
CA PRO A 88 -27.72 7.07 -14.21
C PRO A 88 -29.22 6.69 -14.28
N PRO A 89 -30.09 7.60 -14.77
CA PRO A 89 -31.55 7.44 -14.70
C PRO A 89 -32.12 6.35 -15.63
N ASP A 90 -31.39 5.95 -16.69
CA ASP A 90 -31.93 5.12 -17.78
C ASP A 90 -31.19 3.79 -17.99
N VAL A 91 -30.48 3.27 -16.99
CA VAL A 91 -29.79 1.98 -17.10
C VAL A 91 -30.62 0.89 -16.43
N ASP A 92 -31.14 -0.04 -17.23
CA ASP A 92 -31.83 -1.23 -16.75
C ASP A 92 -30.90 -2.03 -15.82
N GLU A 93 -31.32 -2.26 -14.58
CA GLU A 93 -30.56 -3.04 -13.59
C GLU A 93 -30.24 -4.45 -14.10
N HIS A 94 -31.02 -4.98 -15.05
CA HIS A 94 -30.77 -6.26 -15.70
C HIS A 94 -29.60 -6.24 -16.70
N LEU A 95 -29.14 -5.06 -17.14
CA LEU A 95 -27.91 -4.89 -17.93
C LEU A 95 -26.65 -4.87 -17.05
N ASN A 96 -26.80 -4.80 -15.74
CA ASN A 96 -25.65 -4.78 -14.83
C ASN A 96 -24.97 -6.16 -14.85
N PRO A 97 -23.65 -6.25 -15.09
CA PRO A 97 -22.94 -7.53 -15.10
C PRO A 97 -23.16 -8.27 -13.78
N ARG A 98 -23.60 -9.53 -13.84
CA ARG A 98 -23.80 -10.36 -12.64
C ARG A 98 -22.49 -10.48 -11.88
N GLY A 99 -22.53 -10.28 -10.57
CA GLY A 99 -21.38 -10.42 -9.68
C GLY A 99 -21.00 -9.10 -9.01
N HIS A 100 -20.12 -9.22 -8.02
CA HIS A 100 -19.66 -8.08 -7.23
C HIS A 100 -18.85 -7.10 -8.12
N PRO A 101 -19.00 -5.76 -8.00
CA PRO A 101 -18.30 -4.80 -8.86
C PRO A 101 -16.78 -4.99 -8.85
N CYS A 102 -16.19 -5.29 -7.68
CA CYS A 102 -14.77 -5.59 -7.52
C CYS A 102 -14.29 -6.87 -8.33
N GLN A 103 -15.18 -7.63 -9.01
CA GLN A 103 -14.82 -8.81 -9.84
C GLN A 103 -14.91 -8.58 -11.36
N ARG A 104 -15.37 -7.40 -11.79
CA ARG A 104 -15.57 -7.08 -13.22
C ARG A 104 -14.27 -6.57 -13.83
N PHE A 105 -13.53 -7.44 -14.53
CA PHE A 105 -12.28 -7.10 -15.21
C PHE A 105 -12.31 -7.48 -16.70
N GLY A 106 -11.41 -6.89 -17.49
CA GLY A 106 -11.28 -7.18 -18.92
C GLY A 106 -12.57 -6.92 -19.69
N ASP A 107 -13.02 -7.90 -20.46
CA ASP A 107 -14.22 -7.81 -21.31
C ASP A 107 -15.53 -7.58 -20.53
N SER A 108 -15.52 -7.82 -19.22
CA SER A 108 -16.68 -7.54 -18.34
C SER A 108 -16.72 -6.10 -17.81
N CYS A 109 -15.67 -5.31 -18.07
CA CYS A 109 -15.63 -3.90 -17.68
C CYS A 109 -16.47 -3.07 -18.67
N PRO A 110 -17.46 -2.31 -18.19
CA PRO A 110 -18.27 -1.48 -19.08
C PRO A 110 -17.45 -0.33 -19.66
N VAL A 111 -17.48 -0.21 -20.99
CA VAL A 111 -16.74 0.83 -21.73
C VAL A 111 -17.66 2.00 -22.12
N GLU A 112 -18.93 1.73 -22.35
CA GLU A 112 -19.90 2.73 -22.80
C GLU A 112 -20.45 3.55 -21.62
N GLU A 113 -20.50 4.87 -21.79
CA GLU A 113 -21.24 5.80 -20.93
C GLU A 113 -22.73 5.67 -21.34
N PRO A 114 -23.60 4.92 -20.62
CA PRO A 114 -23.89 5.11 -19.19
C PRO A 114 -23.58 3.91 -18.27
N ALA A 115 -23.22 2.75 -18.83
CA ALA A 115 -22.93 1.55 -18.06
C ALA A 115 -21.70 1.73 -17.15
N ARG A 116 -20.68 2.47 -17.64
CA ARG A 116 -19.49 2.82 -16.86
C ARG A 116 -19.82 3.68 -15.63
N GLN A 117 -20.75 4.62 -15.76
CA GLN A 117 -21.20 5.44 -14.64
C GLN A 117 -21.93 4.61 -13.58
N LEU A 118 -22.82 3.69 -14.00
CA LEU A 118 -23.49 2.77 -13.07
C LEU A 118 -22.47 1.90 -12.32
N ASP A 119 -21.50 1.35 -13.05
CA ASP A 119 -20.45 0.51 -12.47
C ASP A 119 -19.59 1.27 -11.46
N MET A 120 -19.24 2.52 -11.75
CA MET A 120 -18.54 3.39 -10.81
C MET A 120 -19.39 3.68 -9.56
N HIS A 121 -20.69 3.99 -9.71
CA HIS A 121 -21.60 4.16 -8.57
C HIS A 121 -21.60 2.91 -7.69
N ASP A 122 -21.76 1.72 -8.28
CA ASP A 122 -21.79 0.46 -7.54
C ASP A 122 -20.45 0.15 -6.88
N LEU A 123 -19.34 0.43 -7.56
CA LEU A 123 -18.00 0.21 -7.05
C LEU A 123 -17.67 1.09 -5.84
N VAL A 124 -18.06 2.36 -5.87
CA VAL A 124 -17.90 3.27 -4.72
C VAL A 124 -18.79 2.82 -3.57
N LYS A 125 -20.06 2.50 -3.87
CA LYS A 125 -21.02 2.07 -2.86
C LYS A 125 -20.59 0.79 -2.14
N GLU A 126 -20.09 -0.20 -2.86
CA GLU A 126 -19.68 -1.48 -2.29
C GLU A 126 -18.26 -1.44 -1.69
N CYS A 127 -17.30 -0.81 -2.40
CA CYS A 127 -15.88 -0.92 -2.06
C CYS A 127 -15.35 0.32 -1.30
N GLN A 128 -16.05 1.48 -1.25
CA GLN A 128 -15.61 2.69 -0.50
C GLN A 128 -16.48 3.09 0.68
N THR A 129 -17.71 2.59 0.80
CA THR A 129 -18.59 2.91 1.93
C THR A 129 -18.08 2.30 3.24
N HIS A 130 -17.82 3.15 4.22
CA HIS A 130 -17.41 2.74 5.53
C HIS A 130 -18.59 2.20 6.34
N ARG A 131 -18.34 1.11 7.08
CA ARG A 131 -19.25 0.58 8.09
C ARG A 131 -18.48 0.45 9.39
N HIS A 132 -18.95 1.10 10.44
CA HIS A 132 -18.24 1.06 11.71
C HIS A 132 -18.26 -0.36 12.30
N GLU A 133 -17.07 -0.93 12.44
CA GLU A 133 -16.86 -2.20 13.13
C GLU A 133 -16.08 -2.01 14.43
N LYS A 134 -15.87 -3.11 15.19
CA LYS A 134 -15.07 -3.08 16.42
C LYS A 134 -13.66 -2.50 16.21
N THR A 135 -13.10 -2.65 15.02
CA THR A 135 -11.80 -2.12 14.62
C THR A 135 -11.75 -0.58 14.64
N CYS A 136 -12.88 0.08 14.35
CA CYS A 136 -13.01 1.54 14.35
C CYS A 136 -12.81 2.10 15.75
N TYR A 137 -13.20 1.33 16.77
CA TYR A 137 -13.15 1.73 18.17
C TYR A 137 -12.03 1.03 18.94
N LYS A 138 -11.04 0.47 18.24
CA LYS A 138 -9.91 -0.28 18.84
C LYS A 138 -9.20 0.50 19.96
N TYR A 139 -9.10 1.82 19.83
CA TYR A 139 -8.42 2.69 20.80
C TYR A 139 -9.36 3.46 21.72
N TRP A 140 -10.66 3.18 21.66
CA TRP A 140 -11.63 3.84 22.53
C TRP A 140 -11.48 3.32 23.97
N LYS A 141 -11.33 4.24 24.92
CA LYS A 141 -11.06 3.94 26.34
C LYS A 141 -12.32 3.68 27.18
N GLY A 142 -13.50 3.75 26.57
CA GLY A 142 -14.77 3.66 27.28
C GLY A 142 -15.28 5.03 27.76
N PRO A 143 -16.50 5.10 28.32
CA PRO A 143 -17.05 6.33 28.87
C PRO A 143 -16.14 6.92 29.97
N PRO A 144 -15.99 8.25 30.07
CA PRO A 144 -16.78 9.30 29.40
C PRO A 144 -16.30 9.69 27.99
N GLU A 145 -15.25 9.05 27.46
CA GLU A 145 -14.73 9.39 26.13
C GLU A 145 -15.76 9.09 25.03
N PRO A 146 -15.94 9.97 24.04
CA PRO A 146 -16.83 9.70 22.92
C PRO A 146 -16.28 8.56 22.06
N LYS A 147 -17.17 7.75 21.50
CA LYS A 147 -16.82 6.76 20.48
C LYS A 147 -16.50 7.49 19.18
N LYS A 148 -15.22 7.70 18.90
CA LYS A 148 -14.74 8.25 17.63
C LYS A 148 -14.19 7.15 16.74
N CYS A 149 -14.53 7.20 15.46
CA CYS A 149 -13.94 6.29 14.47
C CYS A 149 -12.44 6.59 14.35
N ARG A 150 -11.59 5.57 14.51
CA ARG A 150 -10.14 5.69 14.32
C ARG A 150 -9.75 6.26 12.95
N PHE A 151 -10.58 6.03 11.92
CA PHE A 151 -10.34 6.49 10.56
C PHE A 151 -10.89 7.89 10.28
N ASP A 152 -11.53 8.51 11.28
CA ASP A 152 -12.14 9.85 11.19
C ASP A 152 -13.30 9.94 10.18
N LEU A 153 -14.00 8.81 10.00
CA LEU A 153 -15.19 8.70 9.15
C LEU A 153 -16.44 8.75 10.03
N ASP A 154 -17.24 9.79 9.82
CA ASP A 154 -18.42 10.12 10.60
C ASP A 154 -19.45 10.80 9.68
N PRO A 155 -20.77 10.50 9.78
CA PRO A 155 -21.79 11.14 8.94
C PRO A 155 -21.81 12.66 9.05
N ASP A 156 -21.38 13.22 10.19
CA ASP A 156 -21.35 14.67 10.42
C ASP A 156 -20.06 15.31 9.86
N ASN A 157 -19.08 14.52 9.39
CA ASN A 157 -17.83 15.01 8.80
C ASN A 157 -18.03 15.42 7.33
N VAL A 158 -18.84 16.46 7.11
CA VAL A 158 -19.16 17.00 5.78
C VAL A 158 -18.64 18.41 5.60
N ARG A 159 -18.13 18.69 4.40
CA ARG A 159 -17.63 20.00 3.96
C ARG A 159 -17.96 20.23 2.49
N VAL A 160 -18.60 21.36 2.21
CA VAL A 160 -19.11 21.72 0.87
C VAL A 160 -18.00 21.99 -0.14
N SER A 161 -16.91 22.64 0.29
CA SER A 161 -15.81 23.04 -0.58
C SER A 161 -14.46 22.94 0.12
N SER A 162 -13.42 22.72 -0.67
CA SER A 162 -12.04 22.78 -0.18
C SER A 162 -11.64 24.23 0.12
N GLU A 163 -11.03 24.45 1.28
CA GLU A 163 -10.55 25.77 1.70
C GLU A 163 -9.23 25.66 2.46
N ILE A 164 -8.55 26.79 2.63
CA ILE A 164 -7.37 26.89 3.48
C ILE A 164 -7.74 27.78 4.65
N ASP A 165 -7.56 27.27 5.87
CA ASP A 165 -7.88 28.02 7.09
C ASP A 165 -6.83 29.10 7.39
N ASP A 166 -7.11 29.96 8.37
CA ASP A 166 -6.21 31.04 8.80
C ASP A 166 -4.83 30.55 9.29
N ASN A 167 -4.70 29.27 9.62
CA ASN A 167 -3.45 28.66 10.06
C ASN A 167 -2.67 28.03 8.88
N GLY A 168 -3.22 28.06 7.67
CA GLY A 168 -2.66 27.45 6.48
C GLY A 168 -2.93 25.95 6.34
N ASN A 169 -3.87 25.40 7.11
CA ASN A 169 -4.29 24.02 6.96
C ASN A 169 -5.24 23.89 5.79
N ILE A 170 -5.02 22.88 4.95
CA ILE A 170 -5.90 22.57 3.83
C ILE A 170 -7.04 21.69 4.33
N LEU A 171 -8.25 22.22 4.27
CA LEU A 171 -9.48 21.56 4.65
C LEU A 171 -10.19 21.09 3.38
N LEU A 172 -10.03 19.81 3.03
CA LEU A 172 -10.58 19.25 1.79
C LEU A 172 -12.11 19.12 1.83
N ARG A 173 -12.74 19.28 0.66
CA ARG A 173 -14.16 18.95 0.42
C ARG A 173 -14.43 17.51 0.83
N ALA A 174 -15.49 17.32 1.60
CA ALA A 174 -15.97 16.02 2.06
C ALA A 174 -17.48 15.98 1.87
N VAL A 175 -17.96 15.38 0.78
CA VAL A 175 -19.38 15.41 0.45
C VAL A 175 -20.14 14.38 1.29
N ASP A 176 -19.52 13.24 1.55
CA ASP A 176 -20.07 12.16 2.36
C ASP A 176 -19.02 11.64 3.34
N GLY A 177 -19.15 12.02 4.61
CA GLY A 177 -18.20 11.66 5.68
C GLY A 177 -18.10 10.15 5.98
N MET A 178 -18.96 9.32 5.37
CA MET A 178 -18.90 7.86 5.45
C MET A 178 -18.24 7.19 4.24
N ILE A 179 -17.81 7.95 3.24
CA ILE A 179 -17.06 7.44 2.07
C ILE A 179 -15.56 7.64 2.31
N ASN A 180 -14.74 6.65 1.94
CA ASN A 180 -13.29 6.85 1.93
C ASN A 180 -12.89 7.80 0.80
N ASN A 181 -11.81 8.55 0.99
CA ASN A 181 -11.26 9.38 -0.08
C ASN A 181 -10.67 8.49 -1.18
N TYR A 182 -11.09 8.66 -2.42
CA TYR A 182 -10.60 7.84 -3.53
C TYR A 182 -10.21 8.69 -4.74
N ASN A 183 -9.40 8.11 -5.62
CA ASN A 183 -9.15 8.66 -6.95
C ASN A 183 -9.96 7.86 -7.97
N LYS A 184 -10.79 8.53 -8.77
CA LYS A 184 -11.71 7.87 -9.72
C LYS A 184 -11.00 6.87 -10.62
N THR A 185 -9.95 7.31 -11.31
CA THR A 185 -9.21 6.47 -12.28
C THR A 185 -8.53 5.29 -11.60
N THR A 186 -7.91 5.53 -10.44
CA THR A 186 -7.29 4.44 -9.66
C THR A 186 -8.34 3.41 -9.28
N LEU A 187 -9.50 3.84 -8.75
CA LEU A 187 -10.58 2.95 -8.36
C LEU A 187 -11.13 2.13 -9.55
N GLU A 188 -11.32 2.74 -10.73
CA GLU A 188 -11.72 2.01 -11.95
C GLU A 188 -10.74 0.90 -12.33
N CYS A 189 -9.44 1.15 -12.15
CA CYS A 189 -8.39 0.21 -12.52
C CYS A 189 -8.20 -0.91 -11.51
N VAL A 190 -8.16 -0.60 -10.21
CA VAL A 190 -7.85 -1.59 -9.15
C VAL A 190 -9.09 -2.25 -8.57
N ARG A 191 -10.25 -1.59 -8.69
CA ARG A 191 -11.57 -2.06 -8.26
C ARG A 191 -11.55 -2.68 -6.87
N CYS A 192 -10.95 -1.98 -5.91
CA CYS A 192 -10.92 -2.39 -4.51
C CYS A 192 -10.93 -1.16 -3.60
N ASN A 193 -11.13 -1.36 -2.29
CA ASN A 193 -11.11 -0.28 -1.31
C ASN A 193 -9.77 0.47 -1.37
N MET A 194 -9.83 1.80 -1.33
CA MET A 194 -8.64 2.66 -1.36
C MET A 194 -8.88 3.89 -0.49
N ASP A 195 -7.80 4.53 -0.06
CA ASP A 195 -7.86 5.77 0.71
C ASP A 195 -6.73 6.71 0.26
N VAL A 196 -7.08 7.91 -0.20
CA VAL A 196 -6.14 8.94 -0.67
C VAL A 196 -6.14 10.09 0.32
N LYS A 197 -4.97 10.38 0.89
CA LYS A 197 -4.80 11.49 1.84
C LYS A 197 -3.70 12.42 1.38
N PHE A 198 -3.98 13.72 1.39
CA PHE A 198 -2.98 14.76 1.21
C PHE A 198 -2.32 15.07 2.56
N ILE A 199 -0.98 15.09 2.59
CA ILE A 199 -0.21 15.34 3.81
C ILE A 199 0.58 16.64 3.63
N ALA A 200 0.04 17.72 4.19
CA ALA A 200 0.60 19.08 4.07
C ALA A 200 1.58 19.44 5.20
N SER A 201 1.81 18.53 6.14
CA SER A 201 2.49 18.80 7.41
C SER A 201 3.85 18.12 7.45
N GLY A 202 4.92 18.88 7.71
CA GLY A 202 6.29 18.35 7.79
C GLY A 202 6.45 17.19 8.79
N PRO A 203 5.98 17.32 10.05
CA PRO A 203 6.02 16.22 11.02
C PRO A 203 5.26 14.97 10.58
N ASP A 204 4.04 15.13 10.05
CA ASP A 204 3.20 14.00 9.62
C ASP A 204 3.77 13.33 8.37
N ALA A 205 4.28 14.13 7.42
CA ALA A 205 4.98 13.63 6.24
C ALA A 205 6.21 12.80 6.66
N LYS A 206 7.00 13.29 7.62
CA LYS A 206 8.16 12.56 8.15
C LYS A 206 7.74 11.26 8.82
N ALA A 207 6.69 11.27 9.65
CA ALA A 207 6.17 10.06 10.30
C ALA A 207 5.70 9.03 9.26
N ILE A 208 4.98 9.46 8.23
CA ILE A 208 4.51 8.59 7.14
C ILE A 208 5.66 8.06 6.30
N MET A 209 6.67 8.87 5.99
CA MET A 209 7.87 8.40 5.29
C MET A 209 8.57 7.29 6.09
N TYR A 210 8.74 7.46 7.40
CA TYR A 210 9.32 6.39 8.24
C TYR A 210 8.44 5.14 8.24
N TYR A 211 7.12 5.31 8.37
CA TYR A 211 6.17 4.21 8.32
C TYR A 211 6.30 3.44 7.01
N ILE A 212 6.17 4.10 5.85
CA ILE A 212 6.28 3.46 4.53
C ILE A 212 7.65 2.80 4.36
N THR A 213 8.74 3.48 4.75
CA THR A 213 10.09 2.93 4.63
C THR A 213 10.25 1.65 5.45
N ASP A 214 9.68 1.57 6.65
CA ASP A 214 9.69 0.35 7.47
C ASP A 214 9.00 -0.83 6.78
N TYR A 215 7.89 -0.60 6.08
CA TYR A 215 7.22 -1.64 5.29
C TYR A 215 7.98 -2.01 4.02
N VAL A 216 8.53 -1.03 3.31
CA VAL A 216 9.30 -1.25 2.09
C VAL A 216 10.60 -2.01 2.36
N THR A 217 11.22 -1.75 3.52
CA THR A 217 12.47 -2.39 3.95
C THR A 217 12.25 -3.58 4.87
N LYS A 218 11.00 -3.99 5.06
CA LYS A 218 10.65 -5.06 5.98
C LYS A 218 11.33 -6.35 5.57
N SER A 219 12.06 -6.94 6.51
CA SER A 219 12.74 -8.21 6.25
C SER A 219 11.72 -9.32 5.99
N PRO A 220 11.87 -10.12 4.92
CA PRO A 220 10.95 -11.21 4.60
C PRO A 220 10.99 -12.34 5.63
N LEU A 221 12.06 -12.40 6.44
CA LEU A 221 12.23 -13.38 7.50
C LEU A 221 11.89 -12.78 8.86
N SER A 222 10.76 -13.18 9.44
CA SER A 222 10.44 -12.81 10.83
C SER A 222 11.48 -13.43 11.77
N ALA A 223 11.94 -12.66 12.77
CA ALA A 223 12.98 -13.13 13.69
C ALA A 223 12.66 -14.48 14.36
N HIS A 224 11.38 -14.74 14.65
CA HIS A 224 10.95 -16.03 15.22
C HIS A 224 11.18 -17.20 14.25
N ALA A 225 10.84 -17.05 12.97
CA ALA A 225 11.12 -18.07 11.95
C ALA A 225 12.64 -18.31 11.81
N SER A 226 13.43 -17.23 11.90
CA SER A 226 14.90 -17.32 11.91
C SER A 226 15.42 -18.11 13.10
N TYR A 227 14.90 -17.86 14.30
CA TYR A 227 15.33 -18.54 15.53
C TYR A 227 14.96 -20.03 15.53
N VAL A 228 13.75 -20.40 15.12
CA VAL A 228 13.31 -21.81 15.05
C VAL A 228 14.15 -22.60 14.05
N ALA A 229 14.45 -21.99 12.90
CA ALA A 229 15.26 -22.65 11.91
C ALA A 229 16.75 -22.71 12.29
N LEU A 230 17.28 -21.69 13.00
CA LEU A 230 18.60 -21.73 13.61
C LEU A 230 18.69 -22.83 14.68
N GLU A 231 17.70 -22.94 15.56
CA GLU A 231 17.63 -24.00 16.58
C GLU A 231 17.62 -25.39 15.92
N SER A 232 16.81 -25.57 14.89
CA SER A 232 16.73 -26.81 14.12
C SER A 232 18.05 -27.16 13.42
N ALA A 233 18.75 -26.16 12.89
CA ALA A 233 20.07 -26.34 12.30
C ALA A 233 21.11 -26.77 13.35
N VAL A 234 21.15 -26.08 14.49
CA VAL A 234 22.07 -26.38 15.60
C VAL A 234 21.83 -27.78 16.16
N LYS A 235 20.57 -28.21 16.33
CA LYS A 235 20.23 -29.58 16.75
C LYS A 235 20.78 -30.62 15.77
N ARG A 236 20.50 -30.46 14.46
CA ARG A 236 21.02 -31.35 13.39
C ARG A 236 22.55 -31.41 13.32
N LEU A 237 23.22 -30.33 13.71
CA LEU A 237 24.69 -30.25 13.77
C LEU A 237 25.24 -31.06 14.97
N LYS A 238 24.66 -30.88 16.16
CA LYS A 238 24.99 -31.68 17.35
C LYS A 238 24.77 -33.17 17.13
N ASP A 239 23.67 -33.54 16.46
CA ASP A 239 23.36 -34.95 16.16
C ASP A 239 24.41 -35.58 15.21
N LYS A 240 24.90 -34.83 14.23
CA LYS A 240 25.95 -35.28 13.30
C LYS A 240 27.33 -35.38 13.96
N GLU A 241 27.66 -34.52 14.93
CA GLU A 241 28.89 -34.64 15.73
C GLU A 241 28.83 -35.83 16.69
N GLY A 242 27.68 -36.07 17.32
CA GLY A 242 27.47 -37.24 18.17
C GLY A 242 27.58 -38.57 17.42
N THR A 243 27.20 -38.60 16.13
CA THR A 243 27.28 -39.80 15.28
C THR A 243 28.70 -40.06 14.74
N LYS A 244 29.57 -39.05 14.65
CA LYS A 244 30.97 -39.22 14.24
C LYS A 244 31.88 -39.77 15.35
N SER A 245 31.46 -39.66 16.61
CA SER A 245 32.25 -40.13 17.77
C SER A 245 32.37 -41.66 17.88
N THR A 246 31.60 -42.43 17.09
CA THR A 246 31.65 -43.90 17.12
C THR A 246 32.53 -44.53 16.05
N ASN A 247 33.02 -43.80 15.04
CA ASN A 247 33.88 -44.35 13.98
C ASN A 247 34.88 -43.31 13.45
N ALA A 248 36.05 -43.19 14.09
CA ALA A 248 37.37 -43.06 13.48
C ALA A 248 38.36 -42.35 14.42
N SER A 249 39.48 -43.03 14.65
CA SER A 249 40.72 -42.52 15.23
C SER A 249 41.29 -41.33 14.47
N ASN A 250 41.79 -40.35 15.24
CA ASN A 250 42.89 -39.43 14.97
C ASN A 250 43.12 -38.96 13.52
N GLU A 251 42.76 -37.71 13.23
CA GLU A 251 43.59 -36.84 12.40
C GLU A 251 43.38 -35.37 12.82
N GLU A 252 44.43 -34.79 13.40
CA GLU A 252 44.53 -33.36 13.68
C GLU A 252 44.47 -32.59 12.36
N THR A 253 43.33 -31.95 12.09
CA THR A 253 43.28 -30.85 11.13
C THR A 253 43.02 -29.57 11.89
N VAL A 254 44.10 -28.84 12.14
CA VAL A 254 44.11 -27.42 12.50
C VAL A 254 43.62 -26.63 11.28
N GLY A 255 42.32 -26.73 11.00
CA GLY A 255 41.60 -25.79 10.13
C GLY A 255 41.09 -24.67 11.01
N SER A 256 41.38 -23.42 10.65
CA SER A 256 41.06 -22.23 11.46
C SER A 256 39.63 -22.29 12.01
N SER A 257 39.47 -21.99 13.30
CA SER A 257 38.17 -21.90 13.98
C SER A 257 37.16 -21.05 13.20
N ASP A 258 37.67 -20.08 12.43
CA ASP A 258 36.89 -19.19 11.57
C ASP A 258 36.23 -19.92 10.39
N SER A 259 36.88 -20.94 9.82
CA SER A 259 36.32 -21.77 8.73
C SER A 259 35.18 -22.67 9.23
N ALA A 260 35.32 -23.24 10.42
CA ALA A 260 34.29 -24.06 11.05
C ALA A 260 33.09 -23.21 11.48
N ALA A 261 33.32 -22.02 12.05
CA ALA A 261 32.27 -21.07 12.41
C ALA A 261 31.54 -20.53 11.17
N ALA A 262 32.25 -20.19 10.10
CA ALA A 262 31.65 -19.77 8.83
C ALA A 262 30.80 -20.88 8.20
N SER A 263 31.29 -22.13 8.20
CA SER A 263 30.54 -23.31 7.72
C SER A 263 29.29 -23.57 8.55
N LEU A 264 29.36 -23.39 9.88
CA LEU A 264 28.22 -23.50 10.79
C LEU A 264 27.14 -22.47 10.46
N VAL A 265 27.53 -21.19 10.34
CA VAL A 265 26.63 -20.09 9.98
C VAL A 265 25.99 -20.33 8.62
N GLN A 266 26.77 -20.78 7.64
CA GLN A 266 26.28 -21.08 6.30
C GLN A 266 25.27 -22.23 6.28
N ARG A 267 25.52 -23.31 7.06
CA ARG A 267 24.58 -24.43 7.21
C ARG A 267 23.29 -24.02 7.94
N CYS A 268 23.39 -23.13 8.92
CA CYS A 268 22.25 -22.53 9.57
C CYS A 268 21.43 -21.69 8.59
N ALA A 269 22.09 -20.84 7.79
CA ALA A 269 21.43 -20.02 6.77
C ALA A 269 20.70 -20.87 5.71
N PHE A 270 21.33 -21.92 5.20
CA PHE A 270 20.67 -22.82 4.24
C PHE A 270 19.49 -23.58 4.84
N SER A 271 19.59 -24.00 6.11
CA SER A 271 18.47 -24.63 6.82
C SER A 271 17.35 -23.64 7.13
N MET A 272 17.65 -22.35 7.32
CA MET A 272 16.65 -21.28 7.43
C MET A 272 15.87 -21.12 6.14
N LEU A 273 16.57 -21.02 5.01
CA LEU A 273 15.93 -20.92 3.70
C LEU A 273 15.10 -22.17 3.36
N SER A 274 15.59 -23.37 3.67
CA SER A 274 14.89 -24.62 3.30
C SER A 274 13.59 -24.86 4.08
N ASN A 275 13.45 -24.29 5.28
CA ASN A 275 12.26 -24.44 6.12
C ASN A 275 11.35 -23.21 6.05
N GLN A 276 11.65 -22.24 5.18
CA GLN A 276 10.81 -21.08 5.00
C GLN A 276 9.53 -21.50 4.27
N GLU A 277 8.40 -21.40 4.94
CA GLU A 277 7.09 -21.57 4.32
C GLU A 277 6.83 -20.40 3.36
N MET A 278 6.42 -20.73 2.14
CA MET A 278 6.02 -19.76 1.13
C MET A 278 4.54 -19.96 0.79
N SER A 279 3.84 -18.84 0.57
CA SER A 279 2.46 -18.90 0.11
C SER A 279 2.37 -19.40 -1.33
N ALA A 280 1.24 -20.01 -1.68
CA ALA A 280 0.98 -20.47 -3.05
C ALA A 280 1.11 -19.33 -4.08
N GLN A 281 0.72 -18.11 -3.69
CA GLN A 281 0.79 -16.92 -4.51
C GLN A 281 2.23 -16.47 -4.77
N GLN A 282 3.11 -16.53 -3.76
CA GLN A 282 4.54 -16.27 -3.94
C GLN A 282 5.17 -17.29 -4.89
N VAL A 283 4.89 -18.57 -4.66
CA VAL A 283 5.41 -19.64 -5.52
C VAL A 283 4.91 -19.46 -6.95
N ALA A 284 3.63 -19.13 -7.15
CA ALA A 284 3.08 -18.87 -8.47
C ALA A 284 3.73 -17.65 -9.14
N SER A 285 3.96 -16.56 -8.38
CA SER A 285 4.63 -15.35 -8.89
C SER A 285 6.04 -15.66 -9.39
N GLU A 286 6.80 -16.41 -8.60
CA GLU A 286 8.15 -16.85 -8.94
C GLU A 286 8.16 -17.78 -10.17
N LEU A 287 7.27 -18.77 -10.20
CA LEU A 287 7.17 -19.71 -11.33
C LEU A 287 6.72 -19.05 -12.64
N LEU A 288 5.98 -17.94 -12.54
CA LEU A 288 5.56 -17.13 -13.69
C LEU A 288 6.57 -16.05 -14.06
N ASP A 289 7.74 -16.01 -13.40
CA ASP A 289 8.80 -15.02 -13.62
C ASP A 289 8.28 -13.58 -13.51
N LEU A 290 7.39 -13.35 -12.54
CA LEU A 290 6.86 -12.02 -12.25
C LEU A 290 7.80 -11.27 -11.33
N GLU A 291 8.15 -10.04 -11.73
CA GLU A 291 8.99 -9.15 -10.93
C GLU A 291 8.38 -8.83 -9.56
N ASP A 292 9.24 -8.84 -8.55
CA ASP A 292 8.95 -8.51 -7.15
C ASP A 292 9.47 -7.13 -6.73
N HIS A 293 10.26 -6.47 -7.58
CA HIS A 293 10.77 -5.11 -7.35
C HIS A 293 10.60 -4.24 -8.61
N PHE A 294 10.38 -2.95 -8.40
CA PHE A 294 10.17 -1.97 -9.47
C PHE A 294 10.97 -0.70 -9.16
N THR A 295 11.82 -0.25 -10.09
CA THR A 295 12.61 0.99 -10.00
C THR A 295 12.61 1.79 -11.30
#